data_AF-A0A938LLB8-F1
#
_entry.id   AF-A0A938LLB8-F1
#
_cell.length_a   1.000
_cell.length_b   1.000
_cell.length_c   1.000
_cell.angle_alpha   90.00
_cell.angle_beta   90.00
_cell.angle_gamma   90.00
#
_symmetry.space_group_name_H-M   'P 1'
#
loop_
_entity.id
_entity.type
_entity.pdbx_description
1 polymer ?
#
loop_
_entity_poly.entity_id
_entity_poly.type
_entity_poly.pdbx_seq_one_letter_code
_entity_poly.pdbx_strand_id
1 'polypeptide(L)'
;MRAVRMLRALAWRLVVVPLLLGMVSLAGGGLSPLNEQAVIAAYAKAAKAVGIALGGEKPTVSKPDERMSGGGAIVGSVRKVHSPQLTVDVDAYSGKIVRVRNETASENSYARAETAREQGKGVGPTRSLKSVIDAAENYCRALGQNLTPDVGLRIMEFDDKRGCWYLAWVRRVNGYLFDEECIGLDIDDQTGELAHYINRVTEITCGTEVRVPKDKARAIARDQVSRILPALVSNQSFEFEEDQEPKLCIVYQNDAMRRLELGTDLMRRFKAMPPPDQLPPPPEQLPPRARLVYAIRFEFSYVGKQRVHVGRGPVTVWVDAASGEVGGGIM
;
A
#
# COMPACT_ATOMS: atom_id res chain seq x y z
N MET A 1 62.56 -8.51 -22.23
CA MET A 1 61.47 -9.31 -21.62
C MET A 1 61.60 -9.38 -20.09
N ARG A 2 61.40 -8.26 -19.39
CA ARG A 2 61.41 -8.15 -17.91
C ARG A 2 60.42 -7.09 -17.40
N ALA A 3 59.26 -6.97 -18.05
CA ALA A 3 58.26 -5.94 -17.76
C ALA A 3 56.81 -6.47 -17.69
N VAL A 4 56.61 -7.74 -17.32
CA VAL A 4 55.26 -8.35 -17.21
C VAL A 4 55.01 -9.04 -15.86
N ARG A 5 55.89 -8.86 -14.86
CA ARG A 5 55.72 -9.47 -13.52
C ARG A 5 55.47 -8.49 -12.37
N MET A 6 55.23 -7.21 -12.65
CA MET A 6 54.96 -6.17 -11.63
C MET A 6 53.59 -5.49 -11.76
N LEU A 7 52.61 -6.15 -12.39
CA LEU A 7 51.25 -5.64 -12.58
C LEU A 7 50.14 -6.54 -12.00
N ARG A 8 50.47 -7.35 -10.97
CA ARG A 8 49.50 -8.17 -10.23
C ARG A 8 49.49 -7.96 -8.71
N ALA A 9 50.28 -7.03 -8.17
CA ALA A 9 50.37 -6.77 -6.73
C ALA A 9 49.73 -5.43 -6.29
N LEU A 10 49.10 -4.68 -7.21
CA LEU A 10 48.52 -3.35 -6.94
C LEU A 10 47.03 -3.22 -7.25
N ALA A 11 46.33 -4.35 -7.47
CA ALA A 11 44.89 -4.37 -7.79
C ALA A 11 44.00 -4.86 -6.63
N TRP A 12 44.52 -4.96 -5.41
CA TRP A 12 43.81 -5.55 -4.25
C TRP A 12 43.75 -4.64 -3.02
N ARG A 13 43.95 -3.33 -3.18
CA ARG A 13 43.74 -2.31 -2.14
C ARG A 13 43.13 -1.08 -2.80
N LEU A 14 41.95 -0.65 -2.33
CA LEU A 14 41.01 0.34 -2.89
C LEU A 14 40.03 -0.33 -3.89
N VAL A 15 38.75 -0.55 -3.64
CA VAL A 15 37.81 0.06 -2.70
C VAL A 15 36.80 -1.03 -2.29
N VAL A 16 37.08 -1.70 -1.16
CA VAL A 16 36.01 -2.30 -0.35
C VAL A 16 35.36 -1.11 0.35
N VAL A 17 34.28 -0.58 -0.24
CA VAL A 17 33.39 0.34 0.49
C VAL A 17 32.84 -0.49 1.66
N PRO A 18 33.03 -0.07 2.92
CA PRO A 18 32.60 -0.87 4.04
C PRO A 18 31.08 -0.99 4.05
N LEU A 19 30.62 -2.22 3.89
CA LEU A 19 29.29 -2.74 4.20
C LEU A 19 29.08 -2.79 5.73
N LEU A 20 29.47 -1.71 6.43
CA LEU A 20 29.54 -1.59 7.89
C LEU A 20 28.86 -0.30 8.36
N LEU A 21 27.55 -0.20 8.13
CA LEU A 21 26.68 0.79 8.77
C LEU A 21 25.28 0.22 9.10
N GLY A 22 25.18 -1.09 9.37
CA GLY A 22 23.89 -1.74 9.62
C GLY A 22 23.87 -2.80 10.73
N MET A 23 24.92 -2.94 11.55
CA MET A 23 24.90 -3.86 12.71
C MET A 23 25.55 -3.22 13.94
N VAL A 24 24.91 -2.16 14.44
CA VAL A 24 24.99 -1.67 15.83
C VAL A 24 23.56 -1.14 16.08
N SER A 25 22.69 -1.71 16.90
CA SER A 25 22.84 -2.00 18.32
C SER A 25 21.79 -3.03 18.75
N LEU A 26 22.23 -4.15 19.32
CA LEU A 26 21.43 -5.05 20.15
C LEU A 26 21.83 -4.79 21.61
N ALA A 27 21.42 -3.64 22.15
CA ALA A 27 21.33 -3.35 23.59
C ALA A 27 20.75 -1.94 23.81
N GLY A 28 19.46 -1.85 24.14
CA GLY A 28 18.86 -0.73 24.89
C GLY A 28 18.87 0.70 24.31
N GLY A 29 19.52 0.97 23.17
CA GLY A 29 19.52 2.28 22.52
C GLY A 29 18.48 2.33 21.42
N GLY A 30 17.44 3.16 21.57
CA GLY A 30 16.50 3.43 20.48
C GLY A 30 17.24 3.97 19.25
N LEU A 31 16.86 3.49 18.06
CA LEU A 31 17.38 4.04 16.80
C LEU A 31 17.09 5.54 16.78
N SER A 32 18.13 6.35 16.59
CA SER A 32 17.96 7.79 16.44
C SER A 32 17.50 8.12 15.02
N PRO A 33 16.59 9.09 14.84
CA PRO A 33 16.19 9.55 13.51
C PRO A 33 17.41 10.04 12.72
N LEU A 34 17.37 9.84 11.41
CA LEU A 34 18.35 10.33 10.45
C LEU A 34 18.50 11.85 10.55
N ASN A 35 19.74 12.30 10.42
CA ASN A 35 20.06 13.72 10.32
C ASN A 35 19.46 14.33 9.03
N GLU A 36 19.36 15.67 9.01
CA GLU A 36 18.78 16.41 7.87
C GLU A 36 19.53 16.15 6.54
N GLN A 37 20.85 15.97 6.58
CA GLN A 37 21.67 15.74 5.38
C GLN A 37 21.32 14.41 4.68
N ALA A 38 21.09 13.34 5.43
CA ALA A 38 20.69 12.05 4.88
C ALA A 38 19.31 12.14 4.18
N VAL A 39 18.38 12.87 4.78
CA VAL A 39 17.04 13.10 4.21
C VAL A 39 17.12 13.95 2.94
N ILE A 40 17.96 14.99 2.92
CA ILE A 40 18.23 15.80 1.73
C ILE A 40 18.88 14.97 0.62
N ALA A 41 19.79 14.04 0.96
CA ALA A 41 20.39 13.14 -0.03
C ALA A 41 19.35 12.20 -0.67
N ALA A 42 18.39 11.68 0.11
CA ALA A 42 17.27 10.90 -0.41
C ALA A 42 16.36 11.75 -1.32
N TYR A 43 16.06 12.99 -0.94
CA TYR A 43 15.34 13.94 -1.79
C TYR A 43 16.08 14.21 -3.11
N ALA A 44 17.41 14.42 -3.07
CA ALA A 44 18.22 14.64 -4.25
C ALA A 44 18.24 13.43 -5.20
N LYS A 45 18.28 12.22 -4.62
CA LYS A 45 18.14 10.97 -5.39
C LYS A 45 16.78 10.89 -6.08
N ALA A 46 15.70 11.21 -5.38
CA ALA A 46 14.35 11.22 -5.95
C ALA A 46 14.23 12.26 -7.07
N ALA A 47 14.70 13.49 -6.85
CA ALA A 47 14.69 14.57 -7.85
C ALA A 47 15.43 14.17 -9.13
N LYS A 48 16.62 13.57 -8.99
CA LYS A 48 17.38 13.02 -10.12
C LYS A 48 16.60 11.92 -10.85
N ALA A 49 15.94 11.03 -10.11
CA ALA A 49 15.16 9.94 -10.70
C ALA A 49 13.98 10.45 -11.53
N VAL A 50 13.35 11.56 -11.13
CA VAL A 50 12.22 12.18 -11.85
C VAL A 50 12.62 13.31 -12.79
N GLY A 51 13.91 13.54 -13.01
CA GLY A 51 14.41 14.56 -13.93
C GLY A 51 14.23 16.02 -13.47
N ILE A 52 13.97 16.26 -12.18
CA ILE A 52 13.82 17.60 -11.62
C ILE A 52 15.19 18.14 -11.22
N ALA A 53 15.56 19.29 -11.80
CA ALA A 53 16.76 20.01 -11.39
C ALA A 53 16.56 20.63 -10.01
N LEU A 54 17.45 20.32 -9.07
CA LEU A 54 17.48 20.96 -7.77
C LEU A 54 17.94 22.41 -7.95
N GLY A 55 17.02 23.36 -7.82
CA GLY A 55 17.36 24.78 -7.79
C GLY A 55 18.20 25.17 -6.58
N GLY A 56 18.64 26.43 -6.53
CA GLY A 56 19.38 26.96 -5.38
C GLY A 56 18.54 27.14 -4.12
N GLU A 57 17.22 26.99 -4.20
CA GLU A 57 16.33 27.06 -3.04
C GLU A 57 16.50 25.83 -2.15
N LYS A 58 16.74 26.07 -0.86
CA LYS A 58 16.90 24.99 0.12
C LYS A 58 15.52 24.33 0.35
N PRO A 59 15.39 23.01 0.15
CA PRO A 59 14.11 22.34 0.37
C PRO A 59 13.74 22.36 1.85
N THR A 60 12.43 22.43 2.14
CA THR A 60 11.94 22.44 3.53
C THR A 60 11.84 21.01 4.03
N VAL A 61 12.49 20.71 5.15
CA VAL A 61 12.47 19.37 5.79
C VAL A 61 11.63 19.42 7.06
N SER A 62 10.62 18.56 7.15
CA SER A 62 9.80 18.46 8.37
C SER A 62 10.54 17.78 9.52
N LYS A 63 10.03 18.01 10.74
CA LYS A 63 10.31 17.11 11.87
C LYS A 63 9.74 15.71 11.55
N PRO A 64 10.26 14.64 12.17
CA PRO A 64 9.65 13.32 12.08
C PRO A 64 8.20 13.41 12.55
N ASP A 65 7.27 12.98 11.71
CA ASP A 65 5.84 12.92 12.02
C ASP A 65 5.44 11.45 12.10
N GLU A 66 4.80 11.06 13.20
CA GLU A 66 4.19 9.74 13.36
C GLU A 66 2.82 9.75 12.65
N ARG A 67 2.84 9.85 11.32
CA ARG A 67 1.61 9.67 10.55
C ARG A 67 1.46 8.22 10.17
N MET A 68 0.34 7.63 10.60
CA MET A 68 -0.24 6.51 9.87
C MET A 68 -0.57 7.00 8.47
N SER A 69 0.16 6.52 7.46
CA SER A 69 -0.23 6.75 6.08
C SER A 69 -1.62 6.12 5.90
N GLY A 70 -2.60 6.89 5.40
CA GLY A 70 -3.97 6.39 5.21
C GLY A 70 -3.97 5.11 4.40
N GLY A 71 -4.23 3.98 5.08
CA GLY A 71 -4.18 2.64 4.50
C GLY A 71 -3.50 1.57 5.38
N GLY A 72 -3.71 1.58 6.71
CA GLY A 72 -3.49 0.42 7.58
C GLY A 72 -2.04 0.07 7.98
N ALA A 73 -1.09 0.21 7.07
CA ALA A 73 0.31 -0.09 7.36
C ALA A 73 1.00 1.08 8.09
N ILE A 74 1.27 0.91 9.39
CA ILE A 74 2.23 1.73 10.14
C ILE A 74 3.60 1.54 9.48
N VAL A 75 4.21 2.61 8.98
CA VAL A 75 5.63 2.58 8.57
C VAL A 75 6.33 3.82 9.10
N GLY A 76 6.79 3.71 10.35
CA GLY A 76 7.80 4.59 10.93
C GLY A 76 7.42 6.07 11.09
N SER A 77 8.24 6.81 11.84
CA SER A 77 8.23 8.26 11.75
C SER A 77 8.72 8.65 10.35
N VAL A 78 7.99 9.50 9.64
CA VAL A 78 8.35 9.93 8.27
C VAL A 78 8.85 11.37 8.31
N ARG A 79 9.85 11.68 7.48
CA ARG A 79 10.30 13.05 7.22
C ARG A 79 9.91 13.45 5.81
N LYS A 80 9.13 14.52 5.72
CA LYS A 80 8.70 15.11 4.45
C LYS A 80 9.72 16.16 4.01
N VAL A 81 10.15 16.08 2.77
CA VAL A 81 10.90 17.12 2.08
C VAL A 81 10.03 17.68 0.96
N HIS A 82 9.87 18.99 0.92
CA HIS A 82 8.96 19.63 -0.01
C HIS A 82 9.62 20.81 -0.75
N SER A 83 9.36 20.87 -2.05
CA SER A 83 9.51 22.02 -2.93
C SER A 83 8.25 22.17 -3.80
N PRO A 84 8.05 23.30 -4.50
CA PRO A 84 6.88 23.49 -5.37
C PRO A 84 6.70 22.41 -6.44
N GLN A 85 7.79 21.79 -6.90
CA GLN A 85 7.76 20.79 -7.97
C GLN A 85 7.75 19.36 -7.46
N LEU A 86 8.24 19.13 -6.22
CA LEU A 86 8.52 17.79 -5.73
C LEU A 86 8.30 17.67 -4.22
N THR A 87 7.49 16.70 -3.86
CA THR A 87 7.32 16.24 -2.48
C THR A 87 7.90 14.83 -2.35
N VAL A 88 8.74 14.61 -1.33
CA VAL A 88 9.32 13.30 -1.02
C VAL A 88 9.12 12.98 0.45
N ASP A 89 8.57 11.82 0.73
CA ASP A 89 8.46 11.27 2.08
C ASP A 89 9.55 10.21 2.26
N VAL A 90 10.36 10.36 3.30
CA VAL A 90 11.49 9.48 3.62
C VAL A 90 11.26 8.86 5.00
N ASP A 91 11.45 7.55 5.12
CA ASP A 91 11.43 6.88 6.42
C ASP A 91 12.56 7.44 7.30
N ALA A 92 12.21 7.93 8.49
CA ALA A 92 13.13 8.71 9.31
C ALA A 92 14.28 7.90 9.86
N TYR A 93 14.26 6.56 9.80
CA TYR A 93 15.29 5.71 10.41
C TYR A 93 16.13 4.98 9.35
N SER A 94 15.48 4.41 8.34
CA SER A 94 16.13 3.65 7.26
C SER A 94 16.58 4.53 6.09
N GLY A 95 16.00 5.73 5.93
CA GLY A 95 16.29 6.60 4.80
C GLY A 95 15.72 6.13 3.47
N LYS A 96 14.88 5.08 3.50
CA LYS A 96 14.15 4.59 2.33
C LYS A 96 13.14 5.65 1.89
N ILE A 97 13.05 5.86 0.58
CA ILE A 97 12.02 6.72 -0.01
C ILE A 97 10.69 5.96 0.05
N VAL A 98 9.73 6.53 0.77
CA VAL A 98 8.40 5.95 0.99
C VAL A 98 7.39 6.50 0.00
N ARG A 99 7.51 7.78 -0.35
CA ARG A 99 6.64 8.42 -1.34
C ARG A 99 7.40 9.45 -2.15
N VAL A 100 7.07 9.56 -3.44
CA VAL A 100 7.44 10.68 -4.28
C VAL A 100 6.18 11.21 -4.94
N ARG A 101 5.99 12.52 -4.94
CA ARG A 101 4.96 13.20 -5.73
C ARG A 101 5.61 14.29 -6.55
N ASN A 102 5.59 14.10 -7.87
CA ASN A 102 5.99 15.10 -8.84
C ASN A 102 4.75 15.94 -9.14
N GLU A 103 4.67 17.11 -8.50
CA GLU A 103 3.49 17.98 -8.57
C GLU A 103 3.29 18.43 -10.02
N THR A 104 4.38 18.80 -10.70
CA THR A 104 4.35 19.26 -12.11
C THR A 104 3.85 18.17 -13.07
N ALA A 105 4.36 16.95 -12.98
CA ALA A 105 3.88 15.86 -13.84
C ALA A 105 2.40 15.52 -13.55
N SER A 106 2.01 15.52 -12.27
CA SER A 106 0.62 15.24 -11.85
C SER A 106 -0.37 16.29 -12.37
N GLU A 107 -0.05 17.57 -12.19
CA GLU A 107 -0.88 18.69 -12.64
C GLU A 107 -0.99 18.73 -14.16
N ASN A 108 0.13 18.55 -14.86
CA ASN A 108 0.15 18.53 -16.32
C ASN A 108 -0.66 17.37 -16.89
N SER A 109 -0.59 16.18 -16.28
CA SER A 109 -1.37 15.02 -16.70
C SER A 109 -2.88 15.28 -16.59
N TYR A 110 -3.29 15.75 -15.41
CA TYR A 110 -4.69 16.07 -15.12
C TYR A 110 -5.24 17.15 -16.05
N ALA A 111 -4.50 18.25 -16.24
CA ALA A 111 -4.91 19.35 -17.11
C ALA A 111 -5.10 18.91 -18.57
N ARG A 112 -4.23 18.01 -19.08
CA ARG A 112 -4.38 17.44 -20.42
C ARG A 112 -5.61 16.54 -20.54
N ALA A 113 -5.84 15.68 -19.55
CA ALA A 113 -7.01 14.80 -19.52
C ALA A 113 -8.31 15.61 -19.41
N GLU A 114 -8.33 16.67 -18.61
CA GLU A 114 -9.44 17.62 -18.52
C GLU A 114 -9.70 18.33 -19.85
N THR A 115 -8.66 18.92 -20.46
CA THR A 115 -8.76 19.61 -21.76
C THR A 115 -9.30 18.68 -22.86
N ALA A 116 -8.84 17.42 -22.91
CA ALA A 116 -9.33 16.46 -23.89
C ALA A 116 -10.82 16.14 -23.70
N ARG A 117 -11.27 15.97 -22.44
CA ARG A 117 -12.68 15.74 -22.10
C ARG A 117 -13.56 16.94 -22.48
N GLU A 118 -13.11 18.15 -22.16
CA GLU A 118 -13.82 19.38 -22.52
C GLU A 118 -13.96 19.55 -24.04
N GLN A 119 -12.96 19.10 -24.80
CA GLN A 119 -12.99 19.11 -26.26
C GLN A 119 -13.79 17.94 -26.87
N GLY A 120 -14.43 17.10 -26.06
CA GLY A 120 -15.15 15.90 -26.52
C GLY A 120 -14.24 14.84 -27.13
N LYS A 121 -12.92 14.92 -26.88
CA LYS A 121 -11.96 13.90 -27.30
C LYS A 121 -11.93 12.79 -26.25
N GLY A 122 -11.87 11.53 -26.71
CA GLY A 122 -11.67 10.41 -25.81
C GLY A 122 -10.32 10.52 -25.10
N VAL A 123 -10.30 10.32 -23.78
CA VAL A 123 -9.07 10.11 -23.02
C VAL A 123 -8.84 8.62 -22.95
N GLY A 124 -7.83 8.17 -23.68
CA GLY A 124 -7.47 6.76 -23.74
C GLY A 124 -5.96 6.59 -23.73
N PRO A 125 -5.49 5.37 -23.47
CA PRO A 125 -4.07 5.09 -23.44
C PRO A 125 -3.42 5.33 -24.80
N THR A 126 -2.38 6.16 -24.82
CA THR A 126 -1.56 6.45 -26.00
C THR A 126 -0.26 5.66 -25.98
N ARG A 127 0.25 5.28 -24.81
CA ARG A 127 1.42 4.41 -24.68
C ARG A 127 1.04 2.94 -24.67
N SER A 128 1.95 2.13 -25.21
CA SER A 128 1.85 0.68 -25.03
C SER A 128 2.09 0.32 -23.58
N LEU A 129 1.30 -0.62 -23.06
CA LEU A 129 1.43 -1.13 -21.70
C LEU A 129 2.86 -1.61 -21.38
N LYS A 130 3.54 -2.27 -22.33
CA LYS A 130 4.92 -2.71 -22.17
C LYS A 130 5.86 -1.52 -21.89
N SER A 131 5.74 -0.44 -22.67
CA SER A 131 6.56 0.76 -22.46
C SER A 131 6.33 1.39 -21.09
N VAL A 132 5.12 1.30 -20.57
CA VAL A 132 4.77 1.85 -19.25
C VAL A 132 5.33 0.99 -18.14
N ILE A 133 5.26 -0.34 -18.27
CA ILE A 133 5.90 -1.29 -17.34
C ILE A 133 7.40 -1.04 -17.31
N ASP A 134 8.06 -0.97 -18.48
CA ASP A 134 9.50 -0.72 -18.58
C ASP A 134 9.90 0.61 -17.90
N ALA A 135 9.08 1.66 -18.08
CA ALA A 135 9.29 2.94 -17.41
C ALA A 135 9.16 2.83 -15.89
N ALA A 136 8.10 2.18 -15.40
CA ALA A 136 7.84 2.00 -13.98
C ALA A 136 8.94 1.18 -13.29
N GLU A 137 9.42 0.10 -13.91
CA GLU A 137 10.55 -0.69 -13.38
C GLU A 137 11.85 0.13 -13.30
N ASN A 138 12.09 0.99 -14.30
CA ASN A 138 13.23 1.90 -14.28
C ASN A 138 13.14 2.92 -13.15
N TYR A 139 11.95 3.49 -12.88
CA TYR A 139 11.75 4.38 -11.73
C TYR A 139 11.94 3.66 -10.39
N CYS A 140 11.40 2.44 -10.23
CA CYS A 140 11.64 1.62 -9.05
C CYS A 140 13.14 1.44 -8.79
N ARG A 141 13.91 1.06 -9.82
CA ARG A 141 15.37 0.91 -9.73
C ARG A 141 16.07 2.23 -9.36
N ALA A 142 15.69 3.34 -10.00
CA ALA A 142 16.27 4.65 -9.74
C ALA A 142 16.00 5.14 -8.31
N LEU A 143 14.83 4.81 -7.74
CA LEU A 143 14.48 5.12 -6.35
C LEU A 143 15.13 4.16 -5.35
N GLY A 144 15.79 3.10 -5.83
CA GLY A 144 16.49 2.11 -5.00
C GLY A 144 15.58 1.00 -4.49
N GLN A 145 14.46 0.77 -5.15
CA GLN A 145 13.56 -0.33 -4.87
C GLN A 145 13.88 -1.51 -5.79
N ASN A 146 14.14 -2.67 -5.19
CA ASN A 146 14.31 -3.91 -5.93
C ASN A 146 12.95 -4.61 -6.03
N LEU A 147 12.48 -4.80 -7.26
CA LEU A 147 11.31 -5.62 -7.56
C LEU A 147 11.77 -7.08 -7.59
N THR A 148 11.84 -7.69 -6.42
CA THR A 148 12.21 -9.09 -6.24
C THR A 148 11.08 -10.02 -6.69
N PRO A 149 11.32 -11.33 -6.91
CA PRO A 149 10.27 -12.26 -7.38
C PRO A 149 9.07 -12.41 -6.43
N ASP A 150 9.28 -12.13 -5.14
CA ASP A 150 8.21 -12.05 -4.14
C ASP A 150 7.36 -10.78 -4.31
N VAL A 151 7.76 -9.81 -5.11
CA VAL A 151 7.01 -8.58 -5.39
C VAL A 151 6.59 -8.58 -6.85
N GLY A 152 5.36 -9.04 -7.11
CA GLY A 152 4.85 -9.26 -8.47
C GLY A 152 3.90 -8.17 -8.94
N LEU A 153 3.94 -7.82 -10.23
CA LEU A 153 2.98 -6.90 -10.85
C LEU A 153 1.56 -7.50 -10.81
N ARG A 154 0.59 -6.72 -10.32
CA ARG A 154 -0.80 -7.20 -10.15
C ARG A 154 -1.86 -6.25 -10.67
N ILE A 155 -1.64 -4.95 -10.54
CA ILE A 155 -2.62 -3.94 -10.97
C ILE A 155 -1.98 -3.13 -12.08
N MET A 156 -2.74 -2.96 -13.16
CA MET A 156 -2.41 -2.09 -14.28
C MET A 156 -3.73 -1.50 -14.78
N GLU A 157 -3.95 -0.23 -14.52
CA GLU A 157 -5.18 0.46 -14.89
C GLU A 157 -4.85 1.82 -15.47
N PHE A 158 -5.59 2.24 -16.49
CA PHE A 158 -5.51 3.59 -17.00
C PHE A 158 -6.59 4.44 -16.34
N ASP A 159 -6.19 5.49 -15.63
CA ASP A 159 -7.08 6.48 -15.03
C ASP A 159 -7.35 7.60 -16.05
N ASP A 160 -8.50 7.54 -16.69
CA ASP A 160 -8.96 8.51 -17.69
C ASP A 160 -9.21 9.92 -17.12
N LYS A 161 -9.45 10.03 -15.81
CA LYS A 161 -9.62 11.32 -15.14
C LYS A 161 -8.29 12.00 -14.92
N ARG A 162 -7.24 11.22 -14.68
CA ARG A 162 -5.89 11.73 -14.42
C ARG A 162 -4.99 11.76 -15.64
N GLY A 163 -5.26 10.95 -16.67
CA GLY A 163 -4.36 10.79 -17.81
C GLY A 163 -3.13 9.93 -17.50
N CYS A 164 -3.21 9.09 -16.46
CA CYS A 164 -2.09 8.30 -15.96
C CYS A 164 -2.38 6.79 -16.02
N TRP A 165 -1.31 6.01 -16.12
CA TRP A 165 -1.32 4.60 -15.80
C TRP A 165 -0.99 4.39 -14.33
N TYR A 166 -1.85 3.67 -13.62
CA TYR A 166 -1.57 3.14 -12.29
C TYR A 166 -1.02 1.71 -12.40
N LEU A 167 0.17 1.50 -11.83
CA LEU A 167 0.81 0.19 -11.72
C LEU A 167 1.08 -0.14 -10.26
N ALA A 168 0.75 -1.36 -9.84
CA ALA A 168 1.07 -1.82 -8.49
C ALA A 168 1.73 -3.20 -8.50
N TRP A 169 2.91 -3.27 -7.88
CA TRP A 169 3.55 -4.52 -7.50
C TRP A 169 3.18 -4.86 -6.06
N VAL A 170 2.70 -6.07 -5.84
CA VAL A 170 2.22 -6.54 -4.54
C VAL A 170 3.15 -7.63 -4.04
N ARG A 171 3.55 -7.53 -2.77
CA ARG A 171 4.40 -8.52 -2.13
C ARG A 171 3.63 -9.82 -1.89
N ARG A 172 4.35 -10.93 -1.99
CA ARG A 172 3.94 -12.27 -1.59
C ARG A 172 4.78 -12.69 -0.41
N VAL A 173 4.13 -13.17 0.64
CA VAL A 173 4.80 -13.78 1.78
C VAL A 173 4.32 -15.22 1.87
N ASN A 174 5.26 -16.17 1.88
CA ASN A 174 4.99 -17.61 1.83
C ASN A 174 4.08 -18.03 0.65
N GLY A 175 4.19 -17.35 -0.49
CA GLY A 175 3.39 -17.62 -1.69
C GLY A 175 2.00 -16.97 -1.73
N TYR A 176 1.58 -16.29 -0.65
CA TYR A 176 0.29 -15.60 -0.57
C TYR A 176 0.43 -14.10 -0.72
N LEU A 177 -0.53 -13.46 -1.38
CA LEU A 177 -0.54 -12.01 -1.60
C LEU A 177 -0.73 -11.26 -0.29
N PHE A 178 0.00 -10.16 -0.15
CA PHE A 178 -0.14 -9.20 0.93
C PHE A 178 -0.51 -7.84 0.33
N ASP A 179 -1.80 -7.64 0.06
CA ASP A 179 -2.30 -6.50 -0.73
C ASP A 179 -1.99 -5.13 -0.09
N GLU A 180 -1.81 -5.09 1.23
CA GLU A 180 -1.41 -3.89 1.98
C GLU A 180 0.06 -3.51 1.75
N GLU A 181 0.91 -4.48 1.38
CA GLU A 181 2.32 -4.28 1.07
C GLU A 181 2.54 -4.20 -0.45
N CYS A 182 2.44 -2.99 -0.97
CA CYS A 182 2.61 -2.72 -2.39
C CYS A 182 3.58 -1.58 -2.68
N ILE A 183 4.11 -1.61 -3.90
CA ILE A 183 4.80 -0.51 -4.55
C ILE A 183 3.87 -0.04 -5.66
N GLY A 184 3.35 1.18 -5.52
CA GLY A 184 2.43 1.80 -6.48
C GLY A 184 3.10 2.93 -7.25
N LEU A 185 2.81 3.05 -8.54
CA LEU A 185 3.30 4.11 -9.41
C LEU A 185 2.17 4.65 -10.28
N ASP A 186 2.10 5.97 -10.40
CA ASP A 186 1.32 6.68 -11.42
C ASP A 186 2.29 7.22 -12.47
N ILE A 187 2.16 6.77 -13.72
CA ILE A 187 2.99 7.17 -14.86
C ILE A 187 2.12 7.96 -15.85
N ASP A 188 2.53 9.16 -16.22
CA ASP A 188 1.84 9.95 -17.24
C ASP A 188 1.83 9.22 -18.58
N ASP A 189 0.65 9.06 -19.18
CA ASP A 189 0.50 8.30 -20.41
C ASP A 189 1.16 8.99 -21.63
N GLN A 190 1.27 10.31 -21.66
CA GLN A 190 1.83 11.01 -22.82
C GLN A 190 3.35 11.18 -22.69
N THR A 191 3.85 11.64 -21.54
CA THR A 191 5.26 11.96 -21.30
C THR A 191 6.04 10.78 -20.75
N GLY A 192 5.39 9.82 -20.09
CA GLY A 192 6.07 8.72 -19.38
C GLY A 192 6.76 9.18 -18.10
N GLU A 193 6.48 10.39 -17.65
CA GLU A 193 7.01 10.93 -16.40
C GLU A 193 6.33 10.29 -15.20
N LEU A 194 7.09 10.10 -14.12
CA LEU A 194 6.56 9.65 -12.85
C LEU A 194 5.76 10.80 -12.22
N ALA A 195 4.44 10.62 -12.08
CA ALA A 195 3.58 11.55 -11.36
C ALA A 195 3.61 11.26 -9.85
N HIS A 196 3.52 9.99 -9.49
CA HIS A 196 3.48 9.57 -8.09
C HIS A 196 4.09 8.18 -7.89
N TYR A 197 4.76 7.99 -6.76
CA TYR A 197 5.31 6.73 -6.31
C TYR A 197 4.99 6.55 -4.82
N ILE A 198 4.63 5.33 -4.43
CA ILE A 198 4.46 4.94 -3.04
C ILE A 198 5.04 3.55 -2.79
N ASN A 199 5.71 3.37 -1.66
CA ASN A 199 6.24 2.10 -1.20
C ASN A 199 5.74 1.82 0.21
N ARG A 200 4.92 0.78 0.33
CA ARG A 200 4.36 0.31 1.61
C ARG A 200 4.93 -1.04 2.02
N VAL A 201 5.92 -1.55 1.29
CA VAL A 201 6.54 -2.85 1.59
C VAL A 201 7.37 -2.71 2.85
N THR A 202 7.04 -3.50 3.86
CA THR A 202 7.83 -3.63 5.08
C THR A 202 8.53 -4.99 5.09
N GLU A 203 9.48 -5.19 6.01
CA GLU A 203 10.21 -6.46 6.15
C GLU A 203 9.48 -7.41 7.12
N ILE A 204 8.15 -7.38 7.14
CA ILE A 204 7.35 -8.22 8.03
C ILE A 204 7.26 -9.64 7.48
N THR A 205 7.31 -10.62 8.38
CA THR A 205 7.11 -12.05 8.10
C THR A 205 5.73 -12.50 8.57
N CYS A 206 5.12 -13.44 7.84
CA CYS A 206 3.91 -14.12 8.28
C CYS A 206 4.29 -15.51 8.82
N GLY A 207 4.09 -15.72 10.12
CA GLY A 207 4.34 -17.02 10.77
C GLY A 207 3.11 -17.95 10.82
N THR A 208 1.99 -17.54 10.21
CA THR A 208 0.74 -18.31 10.26
C THR A 208 0.80 -19.46 9.24
N GLU A 209 0.51 -20.68 9.71
CA GLU A 209 0.33 -21.87 8.88
C GLU A 209 -1.16 -22.19 8.72
N VAL A 210 -1.56 -22.71 7.56
CA VAL A 210 -2.94 -23.13 7.31
C VAL A 210 -3.25 -24.41 8.13
N ARG A 211 -4.18 -24.31 9.09
CA ARG A 211 -4.66 -25.44 9.90
C ARG A 211 -6.17 -25.63 9.78
N VAL A 212 -6.89 -24.57 9.40
CA VAL A 212 -8.34 -24.61 9.19
C VAL A 212 -8.62 -24.93 7.72
N PRO A 213 -9.37 -26.01 7.42
CA PRO A 213 -9.78 -26.29 6.05
C PRO A 213 -10.68 -25.18 5.49
N LYS A 214 -10.58 -24.97 4.19
CA LYS A 214 -11.34 -23.94 3.45
C LYS A 214 -12.85 -23.98 3.72
N ASP A 215 -13.45 -25.17 3.69
CA ASP A 215 -14.89 -25.33 3.91
C ASP A 215 -15.30 -25.00 5.34
N LYS A 216 -14.42 -25.25 6.31
CA LYS A 216 -14.65 -24.87 7.71
C LYS A 216 -14.58 -23.35 7.88
N ALA A 217 -13.59 -22.69 7.27
CA ALA A 217 -13.49 -21.23 7.28
C ALA A 217 -14.72 -20.58 6.63
N ARG A 218 -15.19 -21.13 5.51
CA ARG A 218 -16.43 -20.73 4.83
C ARG A 218 -17.65 -20.85 5.74
N ALA A 219 -17.80 -21.98 6.44
CA ALA A 219 -18.92 -22.17 7.38
C ALA A 219 -18.89 -21.15 8.53
N ILE A 220 -17.71 -20.88 9.10
CA ILE A 220 -17.51 -19.88 10.15
C ILE A 220 -17.90 -18.48 9.66
N ALA A 221 -17.43 -18.07 8.48
CA ALA A 221 -17.75 -16.77 7.91
C ALA A 221 -19.26 -16.63 7.62
N ARG A 222 -19.90 -17.68 7.10
CA ARG A 222 -21.35 -17.67 6.83
C ARG A 222 -22.16 -17.52 8.12
N ASP A 223 -21.81 -18.26 9.17
CA ASP A 223 -22.43 -18.12 10.50
C ASP A 223 -22.28 -16.69 11.04
N GLN A 224 -21.09 -16.10 10.94
CA GLN A 224 -20.85 -14.71 11.36
C GLN A 224 -21.73 -13.69 10.61
N VAL A 225 -21.79 -13.78 9.29
CA VAL A 225 -22.63 -12.88 8.46
C VAL A 225 -24.11 -13.06 8.80
N SER A 226 -24.56 -14.30 8.99
CA SER A 226 -25.95 -14.65 9.29
C SER A 226 -26.40 -14.11 10.66
N ARG A 227 -25.47 -13.96 11.61
CA ARG A 227 -25.75 -13.35 12.92
C ARG A 227 -25.87 -11.83 12.87
N ILE A 228 -25.15 -11.16 11.96
CA ILE A 228 -25.03 -9.70 11.99
C ILE A 228 -25.97 -9.01 11.00
N LEU A 229 -26.17 -9.56 9.80
CA LEU A 229 -27.07 -8.96 8.81
C LEU A 229 -28.50 -8.71 9.33
N PRO A 230 -29.15 -9.61 10.10
CA PRO A 230 -30.46 -9.34 10.66
C PRO A 230 -30.51 -8.11 11.58
N ALA A 231 -29.43 -7.85 12.32
CA ALA A 231 -29.33 -6.69 13.20
C ALA A 231 -29.16 -5.37 12.43
N LEU A 232 -28.58 -5.43 11.22
CA LEU A 232 -28.32 -4.26 10.38
C LEU A 232 -29.50 -3.85 9.51
N VAL A 233 -30.32 -4.81 9.06
CA VAL A 233 -31.37 -4.60 8.04
C VAL A 233 -32.78 -4.81 8.60
N SER A 234 -32.97 -4.48 9.89
CA SER A 234 -34.19 -4.71 10.69
C SER A 234 -35.51 -4.83 9.90
N ASN A 235 -36.20 -5.97 10.05
CA ASN A 235 -37.50 -6.31 9.43
C ASN A 235 -37.52 -6.54 7.91
N GLN A 236 -36.43 -7.03 7.31
CA GLN A 236 -36.37 -7.36 5.89
C GLN A 236 -35.86 -8.79 5.67
N SER A 237 -36.40 -9.47 4.66
CA SER A 237 -35.86 -10.75 4.20
C SER A 237 -34.62 -10.50 3.35
N PHE A 238 -33.56 -11.26 3.62
CA PHE A 238 -32.31 -11.20 2.88
C PHE A 238 -32.00 -12.57 2.26
N GLU A 239 -31.45 -12.55 1.06
CA GLU A 239 -30.89 -13.71 0.40
C GLU A 239 -29.40 -13.47 0.23
N PHE A 240 -28.59 -14.45 0.65
CA PHE A 240 -27.15 -14.45 0.45
C PHE A 240 -26.81 -15.38 -0.71
N GLU A 241 -26.14 -14.83 -1.72
CA GLU A 241 -25.48 -15.60 -2.75
C GLU A 241 -23.99 -15.60 -2.46
N GLU A 242 -23.43 -16.81 -2.33
CA GLU A 242 -22.00 -16.96 -2.21
C GLU A 242 -21.40 -16.88 -3.61
N ASP A 243 -20.84 -15.72 -3.95
CA ASP A 243 -20.37 -15.43 -5.30
C ASP A 243 -18.93 -15.93 -5.55
N GLN A 244 -18.12 -16.12 -4.49
CA GLN A 244 -16.69 -16.39 -4.68
C GLN A 244 -16.09 -17.45 -3.76
N GLU A 245 -15.15 -18.22 -4.33
CA GLU A 245 -14.31 -19.16 -3.59
C GLU A 245 -13.45 -18.43 -2.54
N PRO A 246 -13.34 -18.93 -1.29
CA PRO A 246 -12.45 -18.33 -0.29
C PRO A 246 -11.02 -18.20 -0.80
N LYS A 247 -10.43 -17.00 -0.66
CA LYS A 247 -9.05 -16.69 -1.08
C LYS A 247 -8.15 -16.54 0.14
N LEU A 248 -6.97 -17.15 0.10
CA LEU A 248 -5.95 -16.93 1.12
C LEU A 248 -5.17 -15.65 0.83
N CYS A 249 -5.11 -14.76 1.81
CA CYS A 249 -4.33 -13.52 1.74
C CYS A 249 -3.73 -13.19 3.12
N ILE A 250 -2.78 -12.26 3.11
CA ILE A 250 -2.14 -11.77 4.32
C ILE A 250 -2.70 -10.39 4.65
N VAL A 251 -2.99 -10.19 5.94
CA VAL A 251 -3.52 -8.94 6.50
C VAL A 251 -2.73 -8.59 7.77
N TYR A 252 -2.57 -7.31 8.08
CA TYR A 252 -2.08 -6.92 9.40
C TYR A 252 -3.09 -7.31 10.47
N GLN A 253 -2.64 -7.90 11.58
CA GLN A 253 -3.53 -8.25 12.70
C GLN A 253 -4.28 -7.01 13.22
N ASN A 254 -3.68 -5.82 13.16
CA ASN A 254 -4.35 -4.58 13.56
C ASN A 254 -5.44 -4.14 12.58
N ASP A 255 -5.31 -4.42 11.28
CA ASP A 255 -6.33 -4.10 10.26
C ASP A 255 -7.38 -5.20 10.13
N ALA A 256 -6.96 -6.47 10.27
CA ALA A 256 -7.86 -7.60 10.45
C ALA A 256 -8.75 -7.35 11.68
N MET A 257 -8.17 -7.03 12.84
CA MET A 257 -8.92 -6.77 14.08
C MET A 257 -9.58 -5.40 14.13
N ARG A 258 -9.17 -4.44 13.28
CA ARG A 258 -9.87 -3.16 13.13
C ARG A 258 -10.95 -3.32 12.07
N ARG A 259 -12.06 -3.82 12.61
CA ARG A 259 -13.42 -3.58 12.17
C ARG A 259 -13.92 -4.65 11.21
N LEU A 260 -14.82 -5.50 11.71
CA LEU A 260 -16.15 -5.53 11.12
C LEU A 260 -16.65 -4.07 11.11
N GLU A 261 -16.28 -3.28 10.10
CA GLU A 261 -16.81 -1.93 9.92
C GLU A 261 -18.22 -1.98 9.32
N LEU A 262 -18.91 -3.11 9.56
CA LEU A 262 -20.33 -3.29 9.42
C LEU A 262 -21.13 -2.16 10.10
N GLY A 263 -20.51 -1.46 11.06
CA GLY A 263 -21.10 -0.38 11.83
C GLY A 263 -20.90 1.04 11.26
N THR A 264 -19.70 1.54 10.96
CA THR A 264 -19.56 3.01 10.88
C THR A 264 -20.14 3.65 9.62
N ASP A 265 -20.02 3.06 8.43
CA ASP A 265 -20.58 3.68 7.22
C ASP A 265 -22.09 3.44 7.07
N LEU A 266 -22.57 2.29 7.54
CA LEU A 266 -24.00 1.98 7.61
C LEU A 266 -24.68 2.71 8.80
N MET A 267 -24.09 2.74 9.99
CA MET A 267 -24.61 3.51 11.14
C MET A 267 -24.44 5.03 10.99
N ARG A 268 -23.46 5.53 10.21
CA ARG A 268 -23.44 6.94 9.76
C ARG A 268 -24.63 7.25 8.88
N ARG A 269 -25.02 6.34 7.98
CA ARG A 269 -26.26 6.46 7.18
C ARG A 269 -27.52 6.38 8.04
N PHE A 270 -27.49 5.69 9.18
CA PHE A 270 -28.62 5.51 10.11
C PHE A 270 -28.62 6.39 11.38
N LYS A 271 -27.74 7.39 11.50
CA LYS A 271 -27.72 8.41 12.59
C LYS A 271 -27.70 7.86 14.04
N ALA A 272 -27.05 6.73 14.29
CA ALA A 272 -26.90 6.22 15.66
C ALA A 272 -25.46 5.75 15.91
N MET A 273 -24.55 6.69 16.17
CA MET A 273 -23.32 6.33 16.87
C MET A 273 -23.44 6.74 18.34
N PRO A 274 -23.06 5.87 19.29
CA PRO A 274 -22.83 6.31 20.65
C PRO A 274 -21.71 7.36 20.66
N PRO A 275 -21.76 8.33 21.58
CA PRO A 275 -20.78 9.41 21.63
C PRO A 275 -19.37 8.84 21.90
N PRO A 276 -18.30 9.53 21.45
CA PRO A 276 -16.93 8.99 21.38
C PRO A 276 -16.36 8.50 22.72
N ASP A 277 -16.88 9.03 23.82
CA ASP A 277 -16.59 8.71 25.22
C ASP A 277 -17.19 7.37 25.69
N GLN A 278 -18.11 6.79 24.93
CA GLN A 278 -18.71 5.46 25.20
C GLN A 278 -18.09 4.34 24.35
N LEU A 279 -17.18 4.68 23.44
CA LEU A 279 -16.44 3.66 22.69
C LEU A 279 -15.35 3.08 23.59
N PRO A 280 -15.15 1.75 23.58
CA PRO A 280 -14.01 1.16 24.27
C PRO A 280 -12.73 1.83 23.79
N PRO A 281 -11.75 2.06 24.69
CA PRO A 281 -10.47 2.63 24.28
C PRO A 281 -9.90 1.78 23.14
N PRO A 282 -9.31 2.41 22.10
CA PRO A 282 -8.72 1.66 21.02
C PRO A 282 -7.73 0.66 21.64
N PRO A 283 -7.79 -0.62 21.24
CA PRO A 283 -6.89 -1.62 21.80
C PRO A 283 -5.45 -1.13 21.65
N GLU A 284 -4.66 -1.36 22.70
CA GLU A 284 -3.23 -1.05 22.73
C GLU A 284 -2.61 -1.55 21.43
N GLN A 285 -1.91 -0.66 20.72
CA GLN A 285 -1.35 -0.97 19.40
C GLN A 285 -0.24 -2.00 19.57
N LEU A 286 -0.62 -3.27 19.51
CA LEU A 286 0.34 -4.35 19.38
C LEU A 286 1.13 -4.14 18.07
N PRO A 287 2.42 -4.51 18.02
CA PRO A 287 3.18 -4.47 16.78
C PRO A 287 2.41 -5.26 15.72
N PRO A 288 2.25 -4.71 14.49
CA PRO A 288 1.46 -5.35 13.45
C PRO A 288 2.03 -6.74 13.16
N ARG A 289 1.32 -7.79 13.57
CA ARG A 289 1.65 -9.16 13.19
C ARG A 289 0.88 -9.48 11.92
N ALA A 290 1.57 -9.70 10.81
CA ALA A 290 0.93 -10.20 9.60
C ALA A 290 0.33 -11.59 9.88
N ARG A 291 -0.91 -11.82 9.44
CA ARG A 291 -1.63 -13.09 9.59
C ARG A 291 -2.13 -13.56 8.24
N LEU A 292 -2.07 -14.87 8.02
CA LEU A 292 -2.70 -15.52 6.88
C LEU A 292 -4.17 -15.77 7.20
N VAL A 293 -5.06 -15.25 6.37
CA VAL A 293 -6.52 -15.34 6.54
C VAL A 293 -7.19 -15.85 5.27
N TYR A 294 -8.36 -16.44 5.42
CA TYR A 294 -9.32 -16.63 4.34
C TYR A 294 -10.18 -15.37 4.20
N ALA A 295 -10.07 -14.67 3.07
CA ALA A 295 -11.02 -13.65 2.63
C ALA A 295 -12.19 -14.32 1.91
N ILE A 296 -13.39 -14.20 2.47
CA ILE A 296 -14.60 -14.86 2.00
C ILE A 296 -15.63 -13.77 1.69
N ARG A 297 -16.04 -13.67 0.42
CA ARG A 297 -16.97 -12.65 -0.06
C ARG A 297 -18.37 -13.24 -0.23
N PHE A 298 -19.35 -12.56 0.34
CA PHE A 298 -20.77 -12.82 0.21
C PHE A 298 -21.42 -11.67 -0.53
N GLU A 299 -22.24 -11.95 -1.53
CA GLU A 299 -23.16 -10.95 -2.07
C GLU A 299 -24.47 -11.09 -1.31
N PHE A 300 -25.01 -9.99 -0.80
CA PHE A 300 -26.34 -10.00 -0.21
C PHE A 300 -27.28 -9.09 -0.99
N SER A 301 -28.51 -9.56 -1.13
CA SER A 301 -29.63 -8.75 -1.58
C SER A 301 -30.65 -8.67 -0.46
N TYR A 302 -31.29 -7.51 -0.31
CA TYR A 302 -32.35 -7.34 0.67
C TYR A 302 -33.61 -6.78 0.01
N VAL A 303 -34.74 -7.32 0.46
CA VAL A 303 -36.06 -6.99 -0.06
C VAL A 303 -36.80 -6.19 1.00
N GLY A 304 -37.05 -4.91 0.72
CA GLY A 304 -37.80 -4.04 1.62
C GLY A 304 -39.26 -4.50 1.78
N LYS A 305 -39.98 -3.94 2.76
CA LYS A 305 -41.41 -4.24 3.02
C LYS A 305 -42.34 -4.09 1.80
N GLN A 306 -41.91 -3.33 0.78
CA GLN A 306 -42.65 -3.12 -0.48
C GLN A 306 -42.19 -4.03 -1.63
N ARG A 307 -41.37 -5.07 -1.38
CA ARG A 307 -40.77 -5.95 -2.41
C ARG A 307 -39.94 -5.23 -3.49
N VAL A 308 -39.49 -4.02 -3.22
CA VAL A 308 -38.49 -3.34 -4.06
C VAL A 308 -37.10 -3.81 -3.60
N HIS A 309 -36.22 -4.15 -4.54
CA HIS A 309 -34.80 -4.36 -4.27
C HIS A 309 -34.18 -3.01 -3.89
N VAL A 310 -33.71 -2.86 -2.65
CA VAL A 310 -33.26 -1.56 -2.13
C VAL A 310 -31.72 -1.47 -2.09
N GLY A 311 -30.99 -2.59 -2.21
CA GLY A 311 -29.53 -2.56 -2.39
C GLY A 311 -28.90 -3.93 -2.58
N ARG A 312 -27.69 -3.91 -3.15
CA ARG A 312 -26.74 -5.03 -3.21
C ARG A 312 -25.40 -4.54 -2.71
N GLY A 313 -24.68 -5.37 -1.95
CA GLY A 313 -23.35 -5.03 -1.45
C GLY A 313 -22.54 -6.29 -1.14
N PRO A 314 -21.22 -6.27 -1.37
CA PRO A 314 -20.35 -7.37 -0.99
C PRO A 314 -19.94 -7.29 0.48
N VAL A 315 -20.20 -8.34 1.26
CA VAL A 315 -19.57 -8.52 2.58
C VAL A 315 -18.33 -9.39 2.40
N THR A 316 -17.16 -8.91 2.79
CA THR A 316 -15.95 -9.73 2.90
C THR A 316 -15.66 -10.01 4.37
N VAL A 317 -15.52 -11.28 4.75
CA VAL A 317 -15.11 -11.71 6.09
C VAL A 317 -13.72 -12.32 6.03
N TRP A 318 -12.87 -11.97 7.01
CA TRP A 318 -11.55 -12.57 7.19
C TRP A 318 -11.56 -13.58 8.33
N VAL A 319 -11.23 -14.82 8.03
CA VAL A 319 -11.10 -15.91 9.01
C VAL A 319 -9.65 -16.34 9.12
N ASP A 320 -9.06 -16.31 10.31
CA ASP A 320 -7.67 -16.71 10.53
C ASP A 320 -7.45 -18.17 10.11
N ALA A 321 -6.45 -18.40 9.26
CA ALA A 321 -6.21 -19.71 8.66
C ALA A 321 -5.66 -20.75 9.66
N ALA A 322 -5.15 -20.32 10.83
CA ALA A 322 -4.63 -21.20 11.86
C ALA A 322 -5.65 -21.48 12.98
N SER A 323 -6.32 -20.45 13.51
CA SER A 323 -7.26 -20.59 14.63
C SER A 323 -8.71 -20.78 14.19
N GLY A 324 -9.08 -20.24 13.02
CA GLY A 324 -10.48 -20.18 12.57
C GLY A 324 -11.26 -19.05 13.23
N GLU A 325 -10.60 -18.17 13.98
CA GLU A 325 -11.23 -16.99 14.55
C GLU A 325 -11.53 -15.97 13.44
N VAL A 326 -12.66 -15.26 13.57
CA VAL A 326 -12.99 -14.16 12.66
C VAL A 326 -12.12 -12.97 13.04
N GLY A 327 -11.21 -12.58 12.16
CA GLY A 327 -10.35 -11.42 12.35
C GLY A 327 -11.13 -10.12 12.17
N GLY A 328 -11.94 -10.01 11.11
CA GLY A 328 -12.68 -8.79 10.74
C GLY A 328 -13.41 -8.92 9.40
N GLY A 329 -13.76 -7.78 8.77
CA GLY A 329 -14.48 -7.77 7.50
C GLY A 329 -15.02 -6.41 7.04
N ILE A 330 -15.33 -6.30 5.75
CA ILE A 330 -15.79 -5.08 5.07
C ILE A 330 -17.18 -5.33 4.46
N MET A 331 -18.05 -4.33 4.41
CA MET A 331 -19.39 -4.37 3.79
C MET A 331 -19.56 -3.25 2.76
#